data_AF-A0A7I4YAG5-F1
#
_entry.id   AF-A0A7I4YAG5-F1
#
_cell.length_a   1.000
_cell.length_b   1.000
_cell.length_c   1.000
_cell.angle_alpha   90.00
_cell.angle_beta   90.00
_cell.angle_gamma   90.00
#
_symmetry.space_group_name_H-M   'P 1'
#
loop_
_entity.id
_entity.type
_entity.pdbx_description
1 polymer ?
#
loop_
_entity_poly.entity_id
_entity_poly.type
_entity_poly.pdbx_seq_one_letter_code
_entity_poly.pdbx_strand_id
1 'polypeptide(L)'
;MEVLLVTVFCLFFSAVQTQSSTENPPSPLVDDILAAPPPPSTTQGPFRPPTTPCSLQQSSSDSGSPCYIATNRDMQATIASTASITSTLARVGRDYSSVNLLRQISSALQSIQYQYYDYVTLIMLSPAIAQMKAASTAASYYCRQQPVSPGALTNLGRNLVFWTNNGRNPSPQQVMNLFNTASQFLQQYC
;
A
#
# COMPACT_ATOMS: atom_id res chain seq x y z
N MET A 1 -18.09 3.58 58.80
CA MET A 1 -18.73 2.27 58.72
C MET A 1 -18.95 2.02 57.23
N GLU A 2 -17.94 1.53 56.50
CA GLU A 2 -17.58 0.10 56.34
C GLU A 2 -18.80 -0.71 55.81
N VAL A 3 -18.75 -1.53 54.76
CA VAL A 3 -17.73 -2.50 54.32
C VAL A 3 -17.83 -2.78 52.80
N LEU A 4 -16.67 -3.13 52.21
CA LEU A 4 -16.37 -3.80 50.94
C LEU A 4 -17.08 -5.18 50.72
N LEU A 5 -17.18 -5.66 49.46
CA LEU A 5 -16.80 -7.02 48.97
C LEU A 5 -17.20 -7.12 47.47
N VAL A 6 -16.37 -7.38 46.44
CA VAL A 6 -15.22 -8.27 46.18
C VAL A 6 -15.60 -9.75 45.97
N THR A 7 -15.61 -10.14 44.69
CA THR A 7 -15.21 -11.44 44.07
C THR A 7 -16.07 -12.69 44.26
N VAL A 8 -16.40 -13.37 43.13
CA VAL A 8 -16.13 -14.82 42.97
C VAL A 8 -15.81 -15.15 41.50
N PHE A 9 -14.58 -15.60 41.29
CA PHE A 9 -14.05 -16.29 40.11
C PHE A 9 -13.86 -17.75 40.55
N CYS A 10 -14.52 -18.73 39.91
CA CYS A 10 -14.26 -20.15 40.19
C CYS A 10 -14.44 -21.01 38.92
N LEU A 11 -13.28 -21.27 38.30
CA LEU A 11 -12.75 -22.57 37.88
C LEU A 11 -13.68 -23.79 37.93
N PHE A 12 -13.70 -24.55 36.82
CA PHE A 12 -13.79 -26.01 36.88
C PHE A 12 -12.67 -26.62 36.03
N PHE A 13 -11.81 -27.38 36.71
CA PHE A 13 -10.75 -28.23 36.19
C PHE A 13 -10.90 -29.62 36.85
N SER A 14 -10.33 -30.65 36.20
CA SER A 14 -10.14 -32.06 36.61
C SER A 14 -11.08 -33.04 35.88
N ALA A 15 -10.68 -34.24 35.43
CA ALA A 15 -9.54 -35.13 35.74
C ALA A 15 -9.30 -36.09 34.53
N VAL A 16 -8.06 -36.39 34.07
CA VAL A 16 -7.13 -37.50 34.43
C VAL A 16 -7.70 -38.90 34.08
N GLN A 17 -7.07 -39.81 33.30
CA GLN A 17 -5.86 -40.63 33.61
C GLN A 17 -5.42 -41.43 32.34
N THR A 18 -4.18 -41.33 31.82
CA THR A 18 -2.95 -42.15 32.03
C THR A 18 -2.86 -43.50 31.29
N GLN A 19 -1.81 -43.72 30.48
CA GLN A 19 -0.86 -44.86 30.59
C GLN A 19 0.34 -44.82 29.59
N SER A 20 1.53 -44.74 30.21
CA SER A 20 2.87 -45.37 30.00
C SER A 20 3.37 -46.00 28.67
N SER A 21 4.67 -45.72 28.45
CA SER A 21 5.77 -46.59 27.94
C SER A 21 6.26 -46.46 26.49
N THR A 22 7.47 -45.87 26.38
CA THR A 22 8.67 -46.24 25.57
C THR A 22 8.52 -47.16 24.36
N GLU A 23 9.00 -46.70 23.19
CA GLU A 23 10.10 -47.29 22.36
C GLU A 23 10.07 -46.66 20.93
N ASN A 24 11.23 -46.48 20.29
CA ASN A 24 11.41 -45.99 18.90
C ASN A 24 12.73 -46.62 18.38
N PRO A 25 13.03 -46.83 17.07
CA PRO A 25 12.32 -46.65 15.78
C PRO A 25 12.39 -47.93 14.86
N PRO A 26 12.07 -47.98 13.53
CA PRO A 26 12.70 -47.24 12.41
C PRO A 26 11.73 -46.69 11.31
N SER A 27 12.13 -45.65 10.56
CA SER A 27 11.48 -45.20 9.30
C SER A 27 11.93 -46.07 8.11
N PRO A 28 11.14 -46.24 7.02
CA PRO A 28 11.17 -45.29 5.88
C PRO A 28 9.86 -45.16 5.04
N LEU A 29 9.90 -44.25 4.04
CA LEU A 29 9.04 -44.08 2.85
C LEU A 29 7.82 -43.12 2.91
N VAL A 30 8.16 -41.83 2.76
CA VAL A 30 7.62 -40.79 1.84
C VAL A 30 6.46 -41.23 0.91
N ASP A 31 5.33 -40.52 0.96
CA ASP A 31 4.78 -39.76 -0.19
C ASP A 31 3.57 -38.89 0.18
N ASP A 32 3.40 -37.81 -0.61
CA ASP A 32 2.31 -36.82 -0.64
C ASP A 32 2.25 -35.72 0.43
N ILE A 33 3.24 -34.83 0.40
CA ILE A 33 3.05 -33.43 0.81
C ILE A 33 2.37 -32.69 -0.36
N LEU A 34 1.06 -32.48 -0.25
CA LEU A 34 0.35 -31.46 -1.01
C LEU A 34 0.88 -30.09 -0.55
N ALA A 35 1.94 -29.64 -1.22
CA ALA A 35 2.57 -28.36 -0.99
C ALA A 35 1.55 -27.24 -1.25
N ALA A 36 1.19 -26.51 -0.20
CA ALA A 36 0.49 -25.25 -0.33
C ALA A 36 1.28 -24.32 -1.28
N PRO A 37 0.62 -23.59 -2.19
CA PRO A 37 1.31 -22.70 -3.11
C PRO A 37 2.09 -21.63 -2.32
N PRO A 38 3.32 -21.28 -2.73
CA PRO A 38 4.11 -20.29 -2.04
C PRO A 38 3.42 -18.92 -2.08
N PRO A 39 3.56 -18.08 -1.03
CA PRO A 39 3.05 -16.73 -1.05
C PRO A 39 3.67 -15.94 -2.22
N PRO A 40 2.94 -15.00 -2.85
CA PRO A 40 3.49 -14.19 -3.94
C PRO A 40 4.70 -13.42 -3.40
N SER A 41 5.89 -13.79 -3.87
CA SER A 41 7.13 -13.12 -3.54
C SER A 41 7.20 -11.81 -4.32
N THR A 42 6.76 -10.70 -3.72
CA THR A 42 7.13 -9.36 -4.22
C THR A 42 8.57 -9.06 -3.82
N THR A 43 9.52 -9.75 -4.43
CA THR A 43 10.92 -9.33 -4.46
C THR A 43 11.01 -8.20 -5.49
N GLN A 44 10.66 -6.98 -5.08
CA GLN A 44 11.20 -5.81 -5.77
C GLN A 44 12.70 -5.82 -5.50
N GLY A 45 13.47 -6.36 -6.45
CA GLY A 45 14.91 -6.17 -6.46
C GLY A 45 15.26 -4.68 -6.51
N PRO A 46 16.53 -4.31 -6.25
CA PRO A 46 16.99 -2.93 -6.40
C PRO A 46 16.55 -2.38 -7.77
N PHE A 47 15.95 -1.19 -7.76
CA PHE A 47 15.49 -0.50 -8.97
C PHE A 47 16.62 -0.52 -10.02
N ARG A 48 16.37 -1.21 -11.15
CA ARG A 48 17.28 -1.20 -12.29
C ARG A 48 16.67 -0.26 -13.33
N PRO A 49 17.29 0.90 -13.62
CA PRO A 49 16.74 1.81 -14.62
C PRO A 49 16.67 1.09 -15.99
N PRO A 50 15.69 1.46 -16.85
CA PRO A 50 15.63 0.94 -18.21
C PRO A 50 16.97 1.15 -18.93
N THR A 51 17.55 0.08 -19.48
CA THR A 51 18.84 0.12 -20.20
C THR A 51 18.72 0.65 -21.64
N THR A 52 17.51 1.01 -22.07
CA THR A 52 17.30 1.67 -23.37
C THR A 52 17.66 3.14 -23.23
N PRO A 53 18.63 3.67 -23.99
CA PRO A 53 19.03 5.06 -23.86
C PRO A 53 17.91 5.93 -24.43
N CYS A 54 16.99 6.36 -23.57
CA CYS A 54 16.20 7.55 -23.86
C CYS A 54 17.21 8.68 -24.00
N SER A 55 17.27 9.28 -25.20
CA SER A 55 18.11 10.47 -25.39
C SER A 55 17.70 11.49 -24.33
N LEU A 56 18.68 12.01 -23.59
CA LEU A 56 18.52 12.94 -22.45
C LEU A 56 17.66 14.18 -22.74
N GLN A 57 17.28 14.42 -24.00
CA GLN A 57 16.44 15.52 -24.46
C GLN A 57 14.97 15.16 -24.75
N GLN A 58 14.58 13.88 -24.78
CA GLN A 58 13.19 13.50 -25.08
C GLN A 58 12.36 13.40 -23.79
N SER A 59 12.08 14.54 -23.18
CA SER A 59 10.96 14.69 -22.26
C SER A 59 9.67 14.60 -23.07
N SER A 60 9.17 13.40 -23.35
CA SER A 60 7.87 13.24 -23.97
C SER A 60 6.79 13.72 -22.98
N SER A 61 5.90 14.61 -23.42
CA SER A 61 4.75 15.06 -22.59
C SER A 61 3.68 13.97 -22.45
N ASP A 62 3.77 12.92 -23.28
CA ASP A 62 2.91 11.75 -23.23
C ASP A 62 3.41 10.75 -22.17
N SER A 63 2.64 10.62 -21.10
CA SER A 63 2.88 9.65 -20.02
C SER A 63 2.80 8.18 -20.46
N GLY A 64 2.40 7.90 -21.72
CA GLY A 64 2.43 6.57 -22.33
C GLY A 64 3.70 6.27 -23.14
N SER A 65 4.62 7.24 -23.26
CA SER A 65 5.88 7.05 -23.97
C SER A 65 6.88 6.26 -23.11
N PRO A 66 7.62 5.30 -23.68
CA PRO A 66 8.66 4.55 -22.96
C PRO A 66 9.82 5.43 -22.47
N CYS A 67 9.88 6.70 -22.90
CA CYS A 67 10.87 7.69 -22.48
C CYS A 67 10.30 8.85 -21.66
N TYR A 68 9.10 8.68 -21.09
CA TYR A 68 8.54 9.68 -20.19
C TYR A 68 9.43 9.87 -18.96
N ILE A 69 9.96 11.09 -18.80
CA ILE A 69 10.62 11.55 -17.58
C ILE A 69 9.79 12.70 -17.01
N ALA A 70 9.22 12.47 -15.83
CA ALA A 70 8.41 13.45 -15.13
C ALA A 70 9.26 14.64 -14.69
N THR A 71 8.75 15.84 -14.92
CA THR A 71 9.29 17.06 -14.32
C THR A 71 8.71 17.29 -12.92
N ASN A 72 9.31 18.19 -12.14
CA ASN A 72 8.67 18.66 -10.90
C ASN A 72 7.26 19.20 -11.16
N ARG A 73 7.04 19.89 -12.29
CA ARG A 73 5.72 20.39 -12.66
C ARG A 73 4.73 19.25 -12.89
N ASP A 74 5.14 18.18 -13.56
CA ASP A 74 4.29 17.01 -13.78
C ASP A 74 3.95 16.31 -12.47
N MET A 75 4.94 16.15 -11.58
CA MET A 75 4.74 15.58 -10.26
C MET A 75 3.72 16.39 -9.46
N GLN A 76 3.90 17.71 -9.36
CA GLN A 76 3.03 18.60 -8.59
C GLN A 76 1.60 18.64 -9.16
N ALA A 77 1.47 18.70 -10.49
CA ALA A 77 0.17 18.63 -11.15
C ALA A 77 -0.55 17.30 -10.89
N THR A 78 0.19 16.18 -10.98
CA THR A 78 -0.35 14.85 -10.72
C THR A 78 -0.75 14.68 -9.27
N ILE A 79 0.06 15.17 -8.32
CA ILE A 79 -0.27 15.19 -6.89
C ILE A 79 -1.56 15.97 -6.66
N ALA A 80 -1.65 17.19 -7.18
CA ALA A 80 -2.82 18.05 -6.98
C ALA A 80 -4.11 17.40 -7.52
N SER A 81 -4.04 16.83 -8.74
CA SER A 81 -5.16 16.12 -9.35
C SER A 81 -5.57 14.90 -8.53
N THR A 82 -4.61 14.06 -8.15
CA THR A 82 -4.86 12.82 -7.40
C THR A 82 -5.41 13.11 -6.00
N ALA A 83 -4.86 14.11 -5.31
CA ALA A 83 -5.36 14.54 -4.01
C ALA A 83 -6.81 15.06 -4.12
N SER A 84 -7.13 15.82 -5.17
CA SER A 84 -8.49 16.33 -5.40
C SER A 84 -9.48 15.20 -5.68
N ILE A 85 -9.11 14.23 -6.54
CA ILE A 85 -9.93 13.06 -6.85
C ILE A 85 -10.16 12.22 -5.60
N THR A 86 -9.10 11.89 -4.85
CA THR A 86 -9.20 11.08 -3.64
C THR A 86 -10.03 11.77 -2.56
N SER A 87 -9.86 13.09 -2.38
CA SER A 87 -10.72 13.90 -1.49
C SER A 87 -12.19 13.87 -1.92
N THR A 88 -12.46 13.99 -3.22
CA THR A 88 -13.81 13.96 -3.77
C THR A 88 -14.46 12.59 -3.56
N LEU A 89 -13.76 11.52 -3.89
CA LEU A 89 -14.20 10.14 -3.65
C LEU A 89 -14.47 9.89 -2.15
N ALA A 90 -13.63 10.41 -1.26
CA ALA A 90 -13.83 10.30 0.19
C ALA A 90 -15.08 11.02 0.73
N ARG A 91 -15.64 12.00 0.00
CA ARG A 91 -16.88 12.69 0.37
C ARG A 91 -18.13 11.88 -0.01
N VAL A 92 -18.01 11.05 -1.05
CA VAL A 92 -19.15 10.36 -1.68
C VAL A 92 -19.09 8.83 -1.56
N GLY A 93 -18.00 8.31 -1.00
CA GLY A 93 -17.79 6.90 -0.74
C GLY A 93 -18.73 6.37 0.34
N ARG A 94 -19.08 5.07 0.24
CA ARG A 94 -20.08 4.43 1.11
C ARG A 94 -19.45 3.65 2.27
N ASP A 95 -18.24 3.14 2.08
CA ASP A 95 -17.57 2.29 3.05
C ASP A 95 -16.52 3.09 3.83
N TYR A 96 -16.57 2.98 5.17
CA TYR A 96 -15.73 3.79 6.05
C TYR A 96 -14.23 3.55 5.82
N SER A 97 -13.83 2.29 5.62
CA SER A 97 -12.42 1.91 5.53
C SER A 97 -11.74 2.46 4.27
N SER A 98 -12.37 2.35 3.10
CA SER A 98 -11.84 2.95 1.87
C SER A 98 -11.89 4.46 1.91
N VAL A 99 -12.96 5.05 2.47
CA VAL A 99 -13.07 6.51 2.66
C VAL A 99 -11.97 7.04 3.57
N ASN A 100 -11.67 6.35 4.66
CA ASN A 100 -10.58 6.74 5.56
C ASN A 100 -9.23 6.69 4.86
N LEU A 101 -8.97 5.62 4.08
CA LEU A 101 -7.73 5.48 3.33
C LEU A 101 -7.60 6.56 2.23
N LEU A 102 -8.69 6.86 1.52
CA LEU A 102 -8.74 7.98 0.56
C LEU A 102 -8.37 9.32 1.20
N ARG A 103 -8.87 9.61 2.40
CA ARG A 103 -8.51 10.83 3.14
C ARG A 103 -7.04 10.86 3.52
N GLN A 104 -6.49 9.73 3.98
CA GLN A 104 -5.07 9.62 4.32
C GLN A 104 -4.19 9.84 3.09
N ILE A 105 -4.53 9.23 1.96
CA ILE A 105 -3.83 9.43 0.67
C ILE A 105 -3.90 10.90 0.27
N SER A 106 -5.09 11.51 0.26
CA SER A 106 -5.28 12.93 -0.07
C SER A 106 -4.41 13.84 0.81
N SER A 107 -4.39 13.60 2.12
CA SER A 107 -3.62 14.42 3.06
C SER A 107 -2.11 14.22 2.89
N ALA A 108 -1.66 12.99 2.65
CA ALA A 108 -0.26 12.68 2.42
C ALA A 108 0.26 13.29 1.12
N LEU A 109 -0.55 13.25 0.06
CA LEU A 109 -0.22 13.88 -1.22
C LEU A 109 -0.14 15.42 -1.07
N GLN A 110 -1.09 16.03 -0.36
CA GLN A 110 -1.08 17.47 -0.11
C GLN A 110 0.15 17.92 0.68
N SER A 111 0.63 17.12 1.64
CA SER A 111 1.80 17.49 2.45
C SER A 111 3.10 17.57 1.66
N ILE A 112 3.15 16.93 0.48
CA ILE A 112 4.30 16.96 -0.43
C ILE A 112 4.08 17.72 -1.72
N GLN A 113 2.93 18.39 -1.89
CA GLN A 113 2.54 19.06 -3.13
C GLN A 113 3.56 20.09 -3.61
N TYR A 114 4.34 20.69 -2.72
CA TYR A 114 5.32 21.73 -3.06
C TYR A 114 6.76 21.24 -2.96
N GLN A 115 6.99 19.93 -2.85
CA GLN A 115 8.35 19.41 -2.90
C GLN A 115 8.93 19.51 -4.31
N TYR A 116 10.24 19.71 -4.34
CA TYR A 116 11.06 19.73 -5.54
C TYR A 116 12.15 18.69 -5.39
N TYR A 117 12.35 17.92 -6.44
CA TYR A 117 13.39 16.91 -6.53
C TYR A 117 14.37 17.22 -7.65
N ASP A 118 15.61 16.76 -7.48
CA ASP A 118 16.61 16.78 -8.54
C ASP A 118 16.24 15.82 -9.68
N TYR A 119 16.95 15.94 -10.78
CA TYR A 119 16.71 15.17 -12.00
C TYR A 119 16.86 13.65 -11.80
N VAL A 120 17.80 13.19 -10.99
CA VAL A 120 18.05 11.76 -10.73
C VAL A 120 16.88 11.17 -9.95
N THR A 121 16.44 11.88 -8.92
CA THR A 121 15.27 11.50 -8.12
C THR A 121 13.99 11.49 -8.97
N LEU A 122 13.82 12.46 -9.87
CA LEU A 122 12.68 12.49 -10.78
C LEU A 122 12.67 11.32 -11.77
N ILE A 123 13.81 10.91 -12.31
CA ILE A 123 13.89 9.70 -13.15
C ILE A 123 13.37 8.47 -12.38
N MET A 124 13.78 8.32 -11.12
CA MET A 124 13.33 7.21 -10.27
C MET A 124 11.81 7.26 -10.01
N LEU A 125 11.26 8.46 -9.77
CA LEU A 125 9.83 8.64 -9.47
C LEU A 125 8.94 8.61 -10.71
N SER A 126 9.49 8.84 -11.91
CA SER A 126 8.74 8.98 -13.16
C SER A 126 7.74 7.85 -13.43
N PRO A 127 8.09 6.55 -13.25
CA PRO A 127 7.13 5.47 -13.45
C PRO A 127 5.93 5.56 -12.50
N ALA A 128 6.17 5.88 -11.23
CA ALA A 128 5.12 5.99 -10.23
C ALA A 128 4.23 7.23 -10.48
N ILE A 129 4.82 8.35 -10.90
CA ILE A 129 4.09 9.55 -11.31
C ILE A 129 3.18 9.25 -12.51
N ALA A 130 3.70 8.57 -13.54
CA ALA A 130 2.92 8.18 -14.72
C ALA A 130 1.74 7.27 -14.35
N GLN A 131 1.97 6.25 -13.51
CA GLN A 131 0.93 5.36 -13.03
C GLN A 131 -0.14 6.09 -12.21
N MET A 132 0.27 6.98 -11.31
CA MET A 132 -0.65 7.78 -10.50
C MET A 132 -1.51 8.71 -11.36
N LYS A 133 -0.90 9.33 -12.39
CA LYS A 133 -1.61 10.14 -13.39
C LYS A 133 -2.64 9.32 -14.16
N ALA A 134 -2.26 8.14 -14.64
CA ALA A 134 -3.16 7.26 -15.37
C ALA A 134 -4.34 6.77 -14.50
N ALA A 135 -4.05 6.31 -13.28
CA ALA A 135 -5.08 5.85 -12.34
C ALA A 135 -6.05 6.97 -11.98
N SER A 136 -5.55 8.19 -11.76
CA SER A 136 -6.38 9.37 -11.51
C SER A 136 -7.23 9.76 -12.70
N THR A 137 -6.71 9.64 -13.92
CA THR A 137 -7.46 9.95 -15.14
C THR A 137 -8.59 8.94 -15.38
N ALA A 138 -8.37 7.68 -15.02
CA ALA A 138 -9.37 6.62 -15.11
C ALA A 138 -10.42 6.68 -13.99
N ALA A 139 -10.10 7.32 -12.85
CA ALA A 139 -10.99 7.42 -11.72
C ALA A 139 -12.23 8.26 -12.05
N SER A 140 -13.40 7.76 -11.66
CA SER A 140 -14.69 8.41 -11.89
C SER A 140 -15.54 8.43 -10.61
N TYR A 141 -16.63 9.19 -10.62
CA TYR A 141 -17.59 9.16 -9.51
C TYR A 141 -18.21 7.76 -9.26
N TYR A 142 -18.20 6.90 -10.27
CA TYR A 142 -18.80 5.57 -10.21
C TYR A 142 -17.93 4.52 -9.52
N CYS A 143 -16.68 4.84 -9.17
CA CYS A 143 -15.72 3.95 -8.52
C CYS A 143 -16.28 3.22 -7.28
N ARG A 144 -17.12 3.89 -6.49
CA ARG A 144 -17.77 3.37 -5.27
C ARG A 144 -18.63 2.09 -5.41
N GLN A 145 -18.72 1.50 -6.60
CA GLN A 145 -19.49 0.28 -6.87
C GLN A 145 -18.81 -0.99 -6.36
N GLN A 146 -17.47 -1.01 -6.22
CA GLN A 146 -16.75 -2.17 -5.71
C GLN A 146 -15.97 -1.86 -4.43
N PRO A 147 -16.26 -2.54 -3.31
CA PRO A 147 -15.47 -2.39 -2.09
C PRO A 147 -14.09 -3.02 -2.28
N VAL A 148 -13.04 -2.29 -1.90
CA VAL A 148 -11.67 -2.84 -1.87
C VAL A 148 -11.59 -3.90 -0.79
N SER A 149 -10.91 -5.02 -1.08
CA SER A 149 -10.81 -6.13 -0.13
C SER A 149 -10.13 -5.68 1.19
N PRO A 150 -10.56 -6.20 2.36
CA PRO A 150 -9.95 -5.84 3.65
C PRO A 150 -8.43 -6.09 3.71
N GLY A 151 -7.95 -7.16 3.05
CA GLY A 151 -6.53 -7.47 2.94
C GLY A 151 -5.76 -6.41 2.16
N ALA A 152 -6.31 -5.95 1.03
CA ALA A 152 -5.70 -4.87 0.26
C ALA A 152 -5.69 -3.54 1.03
N LEU A 153 -6.79 -3.19 1.70
CA LEU A 153 -6.87 -1.99 2.55
C LEU A 153 -5.81 -2.01 3.66
N THR A 154 -5.58 -3.17 4.28
CA THR A 154 -4.56 -3.32 5.33
C THR A 154 -3.16 -3.10 4.77
N ASN A 155 -2.84 -3.69 3.62
CA ASN A 155 -1.53 -3.56 2.99
C ASN A 155 -1.26 -2.12 2.53
N LEU A 156 -2.25 -1.48 1.91
CA LEU A 156 -2.16 -0.09 1.47
C LEU A 156 -2.08 0.87 2.66
N GLY A 157 -2.83 0.61 3.73
CA GLY A 157 -2.78 1.39 4.97
C GLY A 157 -1.40 1.33 5.65
N ARG A 158 -0.72 0.18 5.64
CA ARG A 158 0.65 0.06 6.19
C ARG A 158 1.65 0.96 5.46
N ASN A 159 1.48 1.16 4.16
CA ASN A 159 2.33 2.07 3.39
C ASN A 159 2.11 3.55 3.77
N LEU A 160 1.02 3.88 4.45
CA LEU A 160 0.69 5.23 4.89
C LEU A 160 1.09 5.54 6.35
N VAL A 161 1.68 4.59 7.06
CA VAL A 161 2.05 4.75 8.48
C VAL A 161 3.01 5.93 8.69
N PHE A 162 3.95 6.18 7.77
CA PHE A 162 4.84 7.34 7.87
C PHE A 162 4.06 8.66 7.84
N TRP A 163 3.08 8.79 6.95
CA TRP A 163 2.32 10.02 6.72
C TRP A 163 1.33 10.30 7.85
N THR A 164 0.70 9.25 8.38
CA THR A 164 -0.25 9.35 9.48
C THR A 164 0.41 9.72 10.82
N ASN A 165 1.73 9.53 10.94
CA ASN A 165 2.52 9.89 12.13
C ASN A 165 3.28 11.23 11.97
N ASN A 166 2.70 12.20 11.26
CA ASN A 166 3.32 13.52 11.01
C ASN A 166 4.67 13.45 10.28
N GLY A 167 4.87 12.47 9.40
CA GLY A 167 6.11 12.31 8.65
C GLY A 167 6.56 13.60 7.95
N ARG A 168 7.74 14.10 8.32
CA ARG A 168 8.39 15.29 7.73
C ARG A 168 9.59 14.84 6.92
N ASN A 169 9.91 15.59 5.86
CA ASN A 169 11.07 15.36 5.00
C ASN A 169 11.16 13.90 4.49
N PRO A 170 10.15 13.44 3.73
CA PRO A 170 10.09 12.09 3.22
C PRO A 170 11.29 11.79 2.32
N SER A 171 11.81 10.57 2.42
CA SER A 171 12.78 10.06 1.46
C SER A 171 12.11 9.83 0.10
N PRO A 172 12.89 9.84 -1.00
CA PRO A 172 12.35 9.50 -2.32
C PRO A 172 11.62 8.15 -2.36
N GLN A 173 12.09 7.16 -1.59
CA GLN A 173 11.44 5.86 -1.49
C GLN A 173 10.05 5.94 -0.82
N GLN A 174 9.90 6.79 0.20
CA GLN A 174 8.62 7.01 0.87
C GLN A 174 7.62 7.71 -0.06
N VAL A 175 8.09 8.67 -0.86
CA VAL A 175 7.25 9.33 -1.88
C VAL A 175 6.85 8.36 -2.98
N MET A 176 7.78 7.53 -3.46
CA MET A 176 7.47 6.48 -4.43
C MET A 176 6.41 5.52 -3.89
N ASN A 177 6.54 5.10 -2.62
CA ASN A 177 5.56 4.22 -1.98
C ASN A 177 4.18 4.88 -1.87
N LEU A 178 4.12 6.17 -1.55
CA LEU A 178 2.87 6.93 -1.53
C LEU A 178 2.20 6.96 -2.90
N PHE A 179 2.96 7.27 -3.96
CA PHE A 179 2.43 7.32 -5.32
C PHE A 179 1.91 5.96 -5.79
N ASN A 180 2.65 4.89 -5.53
CA ASN A 180 2.22 3.53 -5.83
C ASN A 180 0.98 3.12 -5.01
N THR A 181 0.91 3.53 -3.74
CA THR A 181 -0.26 3.27 -2.90
C THR A 181 -1.50 3.99 -3.44
N ALA A 182 -1.35 5.25 -3.84
CA ALA A 182 -2.43 6.04 -4.43
C ALA A 182 -2.93 5.43 -5.75
N SER A 183 -2.02 5.06 -6.64
CA SER A 183 -2.37 4.46 -7.93
C SER A 183 -3.05 3.10 -7.75
N GLN A 184 -2.48 2.21 -6.93
CA GLN A 184 -3.05 0.88 -6.65
C GLN A 184 -4.41 0.96 -5.99
N PHE A 185 -4.58 1.87 -5.04
CA PHE A 185 -5.87 2.08 -4.40
C PHE A 185 -6.91 2.49 -5.45
N LEU A 186 -6.62 3.51 -6.26
CA LEU A 186 -7.56 3.99 -7.28
C LEU A 186 -7.86 2.91 -8.33
N GLN A 187 -6.89 2.10 -8.73
CA GLN A 187 -7.09 0.99 -9.66
C GLN A 187 -8.03 -0.09 -9.11
N GLN A 188 -7.98 -0.37 -7.80
CA GLN A 188 -8.87 -1.36 -7.17
C GLN A 188 -10.23 -0.78 -6.80
N TYR A 189 -10.28 0.52 -6.55
CA TYR A 189 -11.49 1.20 -6.11
C TYR A 189 -12.40 1.60 -7.29
N CYS A 190 -12.01 1.48 -8.57
CA CYS A 190 -12.69 2.18 -9.69
C CYS A 190 -13.45 1.37 -10.76
#